data_AF-A0AAW8JIH7-F1
#
_entry.id   AF-A0AAW8JIH7-F1
#
_cell.length_a   1.000
_cell.length_b   1.000
_cell.length_c   1.000
_cell.angle_alpha   90.00
_cell.angle_beta   90.00
_cell.angle_gamma   90.00
#
_symmetry.space_group_name_H-M   'P 1'
#
loop_
_entity.id
_entity.type
_entity.pdbx_description
1 polymer ?
#
loop_
_entity_poly.entity_id
_entity_poly.type
_entity_poly.pdbx_seq_one_letter_code
_entity_poly.pdbx_strand_id
1 'polypeptide(L)' 'MRRNNKQWLYVVAFIVFAICAVTFNAYNTIQVCKTQDVYWVSGTQHTCKWFK' A
#
# COMPACT_ATOMS: atom_id res chain seq x y z
N MET A 1 -23.92 32.51 5.68
CA MET A 1 -22.55 32.05 5.39
C MET A 1 -22.58 30.55 5.11
N ARG A 2 -22.59 30.14 3.83
CA ARG A 2 -22.69 28.73 3.40
C ARG A 2 -21.29 28.11 3.47
N ARG A 3 -20.87 27.69 4.67
CA ARG A 3 -19.53 27.13 4.92
C ARG A 3 -19.32 25.84 4.15
N ASN A 4 -18.19 25.78 3.44
CA ASN A 4 -17.59 24.66 2.72
C ASN A 4 -17.71 23.31 3.45
N ASN A 5 -18.78 22.55 3.17
CA ASN A 5 -18.99 21.21 3.74
C ASN A 5 -18.35 20.09 2.89
N LYS A 6 -17.21 20.37 2.23
CA LYS A 6 -16.50 19.42 1.35
C LYS A 6 -15.19 18.89 1.95
N GLN A 7 -14.81 19.32 3.16
CA GLN A 7 -13.59 18.84 3.81
C GLN A 7 -13.57 17.31 4.01
N TRP A 8 -14.73 16.72 4.30
CA TRP A 8 -14.86 15.27 4.45
C TRP A 8 -14.54 14.49 3.16
N LEU A 9 -14.75 15.08 1.97
CA LEU A 9 -14.39 14.44 0.70
C LEU A 9 -12.87 14.28 0.55
N TYR A 10 -12.08 15.24 1.03
CA TYR A 10 -10.62 15.11 1.03
C TYR A 10 -10.15 14.01 1.97
N VAL A 11 -10.81 13.84 3.12
CA VAL A 11 -10.52 12.76 4.05
C VAL A 11 -10.82 11.40 3.42
N VAL A 12 -11.99 11.26 2.77
CA VAL A 12 -12.35 10.01 2.07
C VAL A 12 -11.39 9.73 0.91
N ALA A 13 -11.04 10.75 0.11
CA ALA A 13 -10.08 10.61 -0.98
C ALA A 13 -8.70 10.17 -0.48
N PHE A 14 -8.24 10.72 0.65
CA PHE A 14 -6.98 10.33 1.27
C PHE A 14 -7.01 8.88 1.77
N ILE A 15 -8.11 8.44 2.39
CA ILE A 15 -8.28 7.05 2.83
C ILE A 15 -8.21 6.10 1.64
N VAL A 16 -8.95 6.40 0.56
CA VAL A 16 -8.92 5.57 -0.66
C VAL A 16 -7.51 5.53 -1.24
N PHE A 17 -6.82 6.67 -1.31
CA PHE A 17 -5.45 6.73 -1.80
C PHE A 17 -4.49 5.87 -0.95
N ALA A 18 -4.60 5.95 0.39
CA ALA A 18 -3.79 5.15 1.30
C ALA A 18 -4.03 3.64 1.13
N ILE A 19 -5.30 3.22 0.98
CA ILE A 19 -5.64 1.82 0.71
C ILE A 19 -5.00 1.37 -0.60
N CYS A 20 -5.17 2.13 -1.68
CA CYS A 20 -4.55 1.82 -2.97
C CYS A 20 -3.03 1.69 -2.86
N ALA A 21 -2.36 2.62 -2.18
CA ALA A 21 -0.90 2.58 -2.01
C ALA A 21 -0.43 1.30 -1.29
N VAL A 22 -1.13 0.89 -0.22
CA VAL A 22 -0.84 -0.36 0.49
C VAL A 22 -1.08 -1.57 -0.41
N THR A 23 -2.19 -1.61 -1.14
CA THR A 23 -2.51 -2.72 -2.05
C THR A 23 -1.49 -2.85 -3.17
N PHE A 24 -1.04 -1.74 -3.77
CA PHE A 24 -0.01 -1.76 -4.82
C PHE A 24 1.33 -2.27 -4.29
N ASN A 25 1.75 -1.82 -3.10
CA ASN A 25 2.97 -2.32 -2.47
C ASN A 25 2.87 -3.82 -2.18
N ALA A 26 1.75 -4.26 -1.58
CA ALA A 26 1.52 -5.68 -1.31
C ALA A 26 1.52 -6.51 -2.61
N TYR A 27 0.89 -6.03 -3.67
CA TYR A 27 0.89 -6.71 -4.97
C TYR A 27 2.31 -6.85 -5.54
N ASN A 28 3.11 -5.79 -5.51
CA ASN A 28 4.50 -5.84 -5.96
C ASN A 28 5.32 -6.82 -5.14
N THR A 29 5.16 -6.83 -3.81
CA THR A 29 5.80 -7.81 -2.93
C THR A 29 5.39 -9.23 -3.28
N ILE A 30 4.08 -9.49 -3.48
CA ILE A 30 3.58 -10.82 -3.90
C ILE A 30 4.20 -11.24 -5.23
N GLN A 31 4.31 -10.35 -6.22
CA GLN A 31 4.90 -10.69 -7.52
C GLN A 31 6.38 -11.04 -7.42
N VAL A 32 7.16 -10.30 -6.61
CA VAL A 32 8.56 -10.66 -6.31
C VAL A 32 8.62 -12.00 -5.58
N CYS A 33 7.73 -12.21 -4.61
CA CYS A 33 7.68 -13.43 -3.82
C CYS A 33 7.21 -14.69 -4.57
N LYS A 34 6.67 -14.54 -5.79
CA LYS A 34 6.40 -15.68 -6.68
C LYS A 34 7.68 -16.25 -7.30
N THR A 35 8.67 -15.40 -7.54
CA THR A 35 9.91 -15.79 -8.22
C THR A 35 11.09 -15.94 -7.26
N GLN A 36 11.02 -15.33 -6.08
CA GLN A 36 12.09 -15.30 -5.09
C GLN A 36 11.56 -15.67 -3.70
N ASP A 37 12.40 -16.28 -2.86
CA ASP A 37 12.04 -16.62 -1.48
C ASP A 37 12.20 -15.44 -0.49
N VAL A 38 12.84 -14.36 -0.93
CA VAL A 38 13.16 -13.19 -0.12
C VAL A 38 13.08 -11.91 -0.96
N TYR A 39 12.71 -10.80 -0.34
CA TYR A 39 12.70 -9.47 -0.95
C TYR A 39 13.45 -8.46 -0.07
N TRP A 40 13.95 -7.37 -0.66
CA TRP A 40 14.78 -6.39 0.03
C TRP A 40 14.10 -5.04 0.10
N VAL A 41 14.08 -4.42 1.27
CA VAL A 41 13.56 -3.06 1.49
C VAL A 41 14.62 -2.26 2.23
N SER A 42 15.14 -1.21 1.59
CA SER A 42 16.14 -0.31 2.19
C SER A 42 17.34 -1.06 2.82
N GLY A 43 17.80 -2.13 2.17
CA GLY A 43 18.93 -2.96 2.65
C GLY A 43 18.57 -4.01 3.71
N THR A 44 17.32 -4.05 4.18
CA THR A 44 16.83 -5.11 5.08
C THR A 44 16.20 -6.25 4.27
N GLN A 45 16.60 -7.48 4.57
CA GLN A 45 16.04 -8.69 3.94
C GLN A 45 14.76 -9.11 4.65
N HIS A 46 13.70 -9.33 3.87
CA HIS A 46 12.44 -9.84 4.35
C HIS A 46 12.13 -11.18 3.67
N THR A 47 11.60 -12.13 4.43
CA THR A 47 11.21 -13.45 3.88
C THR A 47 9.83 -13.38 3.26
N CYS A 48 9.65 -14.06 2.13
CA CYS A 48 8.39 -14.11 1.39
C CYS A 48 7.35 -15.08 1.99
N LYS A 49 7.60 -15.65 3.18
CA LYS A 49 6.78 -16.73 3.76
C LYS A 49 5.30 -16.36 3.93
N TRP A 50 5.00 -15.08 4.13
CA TRP A 50 3.64 -14.56 4.32
C TRP A 50 2.91 -14.25 3.00
N PHE A 51 3.63 -14.24 1.88
CA PHE A 51 3.12 -13.84 0.56
C PHE A 51 3.16 -14.97 -0.48
N LYS A 52 3.60 -16.16 -0.07
CA LYS A 52 3.56 -17.40 -0.85
C LYS A 52 2.27 -18.18 -0.60
#